data_AF-A0A9Q0ZXI5-F1
#
_entry.id   AF-A0A9Q0ZXI5-F1
#
_cell.length_a   1.000
_cell.length_b   1.000
_cell.length_c   1.000
_cell.angle_alpha   90.00
_cell.angle_beta   90.00
_cell.angle_gamma   90.00
#
_symmetry.space_group_name_H-M   'P 1'
#
loop_
_entity.id
_entity.type
_entity.pdbx_description
1 polymer ?
#
loop_
_entity_poly.entity_id
_entity_poly.type
_entity_poly.pdbx_seq_one_letter_code
_entity_poly.pdbx_strand_id
1 'polypeptide(L)'
;MHPLCHDEESHALLQFKQSLVINEFAFSDPSAYPNVVSWDGESRDCCSWDGVDCDRDSGHVIGLDLSSSFLYGSIDSNSTLFPLVHLRRLNLAANNFKNSEIRNLPRLFDLNLSFSGFSGQIPAEILE
;
A
#
# COMPACT_ATOMS: atom_id res chain seq x y z
N MET A 1 21.44 0.31 14.69
CA MET A 1 21.24 -0.13 13.28
C MET A 1 19.90 -0.81 13.26
N HIS A 2 18.94 -0.33 12.46
CA HIS A 2 17.69 -1.05 12.26
C HIS A 2 17.92 -2.18 11.24
N PRO A 3 17.13 -3.27 11.26
CA PRO A 3 17.17 -4.28 10.22
C PRO A 3 16.74 -3.66 8.89
N LEU A 4 17.35 -4.12 7.80
CA LEU A 4 16.90 -3.75 6.45
C LEU A 4 15.53 -4.37 6.18
N CYS A 5 14.76 -3.73 5.30
CA CYS A 5 13.59 -4.33 4.68
C CYS A 5 13.89 -5.71 4.07
N HIS A 6 12.92 -6.62 4.13
CA HIS A 6 13.02 -7.93 3.49
C HIS A 6 12.90 -7.80 1.97
N ASP A 7 13.76 -8.52 1.23
CA ASP A 7 13.76 -8.48 -0.23
C ASP A 7 12.40 -8.84 -0.82
N GLU A 8 11.68 -9.82 -0.25
CA GLU A 8 10.37 -10.22 -0.75
C GLU A 8 9.33 -9.09 -0.63
N GLU A 9 9.38 -8.30 0.46
CA GLU A 9 8.46 -7.19 0.70
C GLU A 9 8.78 -5.99 -0.21
N SER A 10 10.08 -5.68 -0.39
CA SER A 10 10.48 -4.62 -1.33
C SER A 10 10.11 -4.96 -2.77
N HIS A 11 10.28 -6.21 -3.20
CA HIS A 11 9.85 -6.66 -4.54
C HIS A 11 8.33 -6.61 -4.68
N ALA A 12 7.58 -7.05 -3.67
CA ALA A 12 6.13 -7.02 -3.67
C ALA A 12 5.58 -5.59 -3.82
N LEU A 13 6.18 -4.63 -3.11
CA LEU A 13 5.88 -3.20 -3.23
C LEU A 13 6.23 -2.66 -4.62
N LEU A 14 7.41 -2.96 -5.17
CA LEU A 14 7.79 -2.50 -6.52
C LEU A 14 6.85 -3.07 -7.60
N GLN A 15 6.45 -4.32 -7.49
CA GLN A 15 5.45 -4.93 -8.39
C GLN A 15 4.07 -4.28 -8.21
N PHE A 16 3.69 -3.94 -6.98
CA PHE A 16 2.44 -3.24 -6.70
C PHE A 16 2.44 -1.87 -7.39
N LYS A 17 3.52 -1.10 -7.24
CA LYS A 17 3.74 0.17 -7.95
C LYS A 17 3.62 0.01 -9.47
N GLN A 18 4.23 -1.04 -10.05
CA GLN A 18 4.18 -1.29 -11.50
C GLN A 18 2.79 -1.66 -12.03
N SER A 19 1.90 -2.16 -11.18
CA SER A 19 0.51 -2.49 -11.56
C SER A 19 -0.42 -1.27 -11.58
N LEU A 20 0.05 -0.12 -11.11
CA LEU A 20 -0.72 1.12 -10.99
C LEU A 20 -0.22 2.20 -11.96
N VAL A 21 -1.05 3.21 -12.17
CA VAL A 21 -0.75 4.40 -12.96
C VAL A 21 -0.84 5.63 -12.06
N ILE A 22 0.13 6.55 -12.19
CA ILE A 22 0.03 7.87 -11.57
C ILE A 22 -0.87 8.74 -12.46
N ASN A 23 -1.99 9.20 -11.91
CA ASN A 23 -2.98 10.03 -12.59
C ASN A 23 -3.41 11.16 -11.65
N GLU A 24 -3.00 12.39 -11.95
CA GLU A 24 -3.31 13.58 -11.16
C GLU A 24 -4.82 13.87 -11.05
N PHE A 25 -5.63 13.28 -11.95
CA PHE A 25 -7.09 13.36 -11.91
C PHE A 25 -7.75 12.24 -11.08
N ALA A 26 -6.97 11.34 -10.48
CA ALA A 26 -7.50 10.25 -9.64
C ALA A 26 -8.25 10.80 -8.42
N PHE A 27 -7.76 11.90 -7.84
CA PHE A 27 -8.42 12.63 -6.76
C PHE A 27 -7.96 14.09 -6.78
N SER A 28 -8.88 15.02 -6.53
CA SER A 28 -8.56 16.45 -6.54
C SER A 28 -8.11 16.89 -5.14
N ASP A 29 -6.82 16.80 -4.89
CA ASP A 29 -6.15 17.33 -3.69
C ASP A 29 -4.94 18.16 -4.14
N PRO A 30 -4.93 19.49 -3.89
CA PRO A 30 -3.81 20.35 -4.26
C PRO A 30 -2.49 20.04 -3.53
N SER A 31 -2.56 19.28 -2.43
CA SER A 31 -1.39 18.87 -1.62
C SER A 31 -0.95 17.44 -1.88
N ALA A 32 -1.63 16.72 -2.78
CA ALA A 32 -1.28 15.34 -3.11
C ALA A 32 0.10 15.24 -3.77
N TYR A 33 0.80 14.16 -3.43
CA TYR A 33 2.10 13.80 -3.97
C TYR A 33 2.16 12.28 -4.14
N PRO A 34 2.65 11.75 -5.27
CA PRO A 34 2.70 10.32 -5.48
C PRO A 34 3.84 9.67 -4.66
N ASN A 35 3.52 9.19 -3.45
CA ASN A 35 4.48 8.56 -2.52
C ASN A 35 5.37 7.49 -3.18
N VAL A 36 4.79 6.74 -4.12
CA VAL A 36 5.48 5.68 -4.89
C VAL A 36 6.66 6.18 -5.73
N VAL A 37 6.85 7.49 -5.93
CA VAL A 37 8.00 8.06 -6.65
C VAL A 37 9.31 7.80 -5.90
N SER A 38 9.30 7.83 -4.57
CA SER A 38 10.48 7.55 -3.74
C SER A 38 10.91 6.07 -3.76
N TRP A 39 10.04 5.17 -4.26
CA TRP A 39 10.30 3.74 -4.29
C TRP A 39 11.33 3.43 -5.36
N ASP A 40 12.57 3.39 -4.92
CA ASP A 40 13.75 3.18 -5.72
C ASP A 40 14.21 1.72 -5.53
N GLY A 41 14.35 0.97 -6.62
CA GLY A 41 14.78 -0.43 -6.58
C GLY A 41 16.30 -0.64 -6.48
N GLU A 42 17.09 0.44 -6.46
CA GLU A 42 18.54 0.42 -6.19
C GLU A 42 18.82 0.42 -4.69
N SER A 43 18.02 1.14 -3.89
CA SER A 43 17.93 1.02 -2.44
C SER A 43 17.19 -0.26 -2.09
N ARG A 44 17.90 -1.19 -1.46
CA ARG A 44 17.32 -2.44 -0.95
C ARG A 44 16.42 -2.22 0.26
N ASP A 45 16.45 -1.03 0.85
CA ASP A 45 15.74 -0.75 2.08
C ASP A 45 14.43 -0.02 1.81
N CYS A 46 13.36 -0.80 1.63
CA CYS A 46 12.02 -0.24 1.44
C CYS A 46 11.53 0.59 2.65
N CYS A 47 12.14 0.42 3.82
CA CYS A 47 11.77 1.15 5.03
C CYS A 47 12.14 2.65 4.97
N SER A 48 12.94 3.07 4.00
CA SER A 48 13.21 4.48 3.73
C SER A 48 12.28 5.08 2.67
N TRP A 49 11.38 4.30 2.09
CA TRP A 49 10.46 4.79 1.06
C TRP A 49 9.29 5.55 1.67
N ASP A 50 8.83 6.60 0.98
CA ASP A 50 7.68 7.38 1.41
C ASP A 50 6.44 6.50 1.50
N GLY A 51 5.71 6.66 2.61
CA GLY A 51 4.51 5.89 2.88
C GLY A 51 4.75 4.48 3.40
N VAL A 52 6.00 4.00 3.51
CA VAL A 52 6.31 2.68 4.07
C VAL A 52 6.73 2.82 5.54
N ASP A 53 6.09 2.05 6.42
CA ASP A 53 6.45 1.95 7.83
C ASP A 53 6.86 0.51 8.16
N CYS A 54 8.02 0.36 8.78
CA CYS A 54 8.61 -0.92 9.11
C CYS A 54 8.72 -1.13 10.62
N ASP A 55 8.59 -2.38 11.04
CA ASP A 55 8.90 -2.82 12.38
C ASP A 55 10.41 -2.66 12.66
N ARG A 56 10.75 -1.91 13.70
CA ARG A 56 12.14 -1.52 13.99
C ARG A 56 13.05 -2.67 14.39
N ASP A 57 12.48 -3.79 14.82
CA ASP A 57 13.23 -4.94 15.32
C ASP A 57 13.36 -6.05 14.27
N SER A 58 12.35 -6.21 13.41
CA SER A 58 12.31 -7.26 12.39
C SER A 58 12.51 -6.80 10.95
N GLY A 59 12.35 -5.50 10.66
CA GLY A 59 12.44 -4.95 9.31
C GLY A 59 11.22 -5.24 8.42
N HIS A 60 10.18 -5.86 8.97
CA HIS A 60 8.95 -6.15 8.22
C HIS A 60 8.11 -4.90 7.97
N VAL A 61 7.51 -4.80 6.79
CA VAL A 61 6.53 -3.76 6.47
C VAL A 61 5.27 -3.96 7.30
N ILE A 62 4.98 -3.01 8.19
CA ILE A 62 3.81 -3.02 9.09
C ILE A 62 2.81 -1.91 8.78
N GLY A 63 3.19 -0.91 8.00
CA GLY A 63 2.30 0.16 7.59
C GLY A 63 2.54 0.58 6.15
N LEU A 64 1.44 0.86 5.45
CA LEU A 64 1.47 1.44 4.11
C LEU A 64 0.48 2.60 4.06
N ASP A 65 0.99 3.83 3.96
CA ASP A 65 0.20 5.04 3.72
C ASP A 65 0.50 5.59 2.33
N LEU A 66 -0.46 5.37 1.43
CA LEU A 66 -0.47 5.87 0.07
C LEU A 66 -1.66 6.80 -0.16
N SER A 67 -2.16 7.43 0.90
CA SER A 67 -3.27 8.38 0.74
C SER A 67 -2.86 9.58 -0.12
N SER A 68 -3.83 10.15 -0.85
CA SER A 68 -3.61 11.33 -1.70
C SER A 68 -2.38 11.21 -2.61
N SER A 69 -2.19 10.05 -3.25
CA SER A 69 -0.97 9.70 -4.00
C SER A 69 -1.18 9.60 -5.52
N PHE A 70 -2.28 10.15 -6.04
CA PHE A 70 -2.63 10.11 -7.46
C PHE A 70 -2.67 8.69 -8.05
N LEU A 71 -2.92 7.67 -7.23
CA LEU A 71 -2.90 6.28 -7.68
C LEU A 71 -4.20 5.95 -8.41
N TYR A 72 -4.06 5.45 -9.63
CA TYR A 72 -5.15 4.98 -10.46
C TYR A 72 -4.89 3.58 -10.98
N GLY A 73 -5.85 2.68 -10.82
CA GLY A 73 -5.69 1.28 -11.22
C GLY A 73 -6.75 0.38 -10.63
N SER A 74 -6.53 -0.93 -10.68
CA SER A 74 -7.34 -1.91 -9.95
C SER A 74 -6.43 -2.80 -9.14
N ILE A 75 -6.81 -3.07 -7.90
CA ILE A 75 -6.21 -4.07 -7.02
C ILE A 75 -7.05 -5.34 -7.18
N ASP A 76 -6.54 -6.28 -7.96
CA ASP A 76 -7.20 -7.56 -8.17
C ASP A 76 -6.82 -8.59 -7.11
N SER A 77 -7.45 -9.76 -7.15
CA SER A 77 -7.24 -10.83 -6.19
C SER A 77 -5.80 -11.39 -6.11
N ASN A 78 -4.99 -11.11 -7.12
CA ASN A 78 -3.59 -11.56 -7.25
C ASN A 78 -2.60 -10.43 -6.97
N SER A 79 -3.07 -9.28 -6.49
CA SER A 79 -2.21 -8.15 -6.14
C SER A 79 -1.09 -8.56 -5.19
N THR A 80 0.10 -8.05 -5.46
CA THR A 80 1.30 -8.23 -4.63
C THR A 80 1.23 -7.44 -3.33
N LEU A 81 0.14 -6.73 -3.06
CA LEU A 81 -0.16 -6.14 -1.76
C LEU A 81 -0.47 -7.22 -0.70
N PHE A 82 -1.17 -8.30 -1.07
CA PHE A 82 -1.66 -9.30 -0.11
C PHE A 82 -0.61 -10.24 0.48
N PRO A 83 0.53 -10.52 -0.18
CA PRO A 83 1.68 -11.18 0.44
C PRO A 83 2.34 -10.42 1.60
N LEU A 84 2.05 -9.13 1.81
CA LEU A 84 2.55 -8.35 2.95
C LEU A 84 1.79 -8.72 4.23
N VAL A 85 1.93 -9.97 4.68
CA VAL A 85 1.17 -10.56 5.79
C VAL A 85 1.45 -9.92 7.16
N HIS A 86 2.48 -9.08 7.24
CA HIS A 86 2.84 -8.32 8.42
C HIS A 86 2.18 -6.94 8.49
N LEU A 87 1.48 -6.50 7.42
CA LEU A 87 0.75 -5.23 7.40
C LEU A 87 -0.27 -5.16 8.54
N ARG A 88 -0.16 -4.08 9.30
CA ARG A 88 -1.05 -3.73 10.40
C ARG A 88 -1.92 -2.53 10.07
N ARG A 89 -1.39 -1.62 9.24
CA ARG A 89 -2.05 -0.38 8.82
C ARG A 89 -2.00 -0.21 7.31
N LEU A 90 -3.15 0.03 6.68
CA LEU A 90 -3.26 0.25 5.24
C LEU A 90 -4.15 1.46 4.98
N ASN A 91 -3.55 2.55 4.49
CA ASN A 91 -4.23 3.76 4.10
C ASN A 91 -4.10 3.97 2.59
N LEU A 92 -5.21 3.79 1.88
CA LEU A 92 -5.33 3.95 0.43
C LEU A 92 -6.32 5.08 0.08
N ALA A 93 -6.64 5.94 1.04
CA ALA A 93 -7.67 6.96 0.89
C ALA A 93 -7.33 7.98 -0.21
N ALA A 94 -8.34 8.66 -0.76
CA ALA A 94 -8.14 9.76 -1.71
C ALA A 94 -7.31 9.36 -2.96
N ASN A 95 -7.68 8.24 -3.57
CA ASN A 95 -7.11 7.72 -4.80
C ASN A 95 -8.26 7.18 -5.70
N ASN A 96 -7.95 6.46 -6.76
CA ASN A 96 -8.98 5.79 -7.55
C ASN A 96 -8.55 4.38 -7.96
N PHE A 97 -8.83 3.42 -7.09
CA PHE A 97 -8.59 2.00 -7.32
C PHE A 97 -9.74 1.32 -8.06
N LYS A 98 -10.67 2.07 -8.68
CA LYS A 98 -11.89 1.52 -9.32
C LYS A 98 -12.65 0.64 -8.32
N ASN A 99 -13.56 -0.21 -8.82
CA ASN A 99 -14.34 -1.18 -8.03
C ASN A 99 -13.49 -2.35 -7.48
N SER A 100 -12.28 -2.08 -6.98
CA SER A 100 -11.43 -3.08 -6.34
C SER A 100 -12.06 -3.56 -5.04
N GLU A 101 -11.68 -4.77 -4.65
CA GLU A 101 -12.08 -5.40 -3.39
C GLU A 101 -10.84 -5.58 -2.51
N ILE A 102 -11.02 -5.44 -1.20
CA ILE A 102 -9.95 -5.75 -0.25
C ILE A 102 -9.98 -7.24 0.08
N ARG A 103 -8.81 -7.88 0.16
CA ARG A 103 -8.68 -9.27 0.61
C ARG A 103 -8.10 -9.34 2.01
N ASN A 104 -8.14 -10.54 2.57
CA ASN A 104 -7.62 -10.83 3.89
C ASN A 104 -6.14 -10.40 4.03
N LEU A 105 -5.89 -9.53 4.99
CA LEU A 105 -4.58 -9.16 5.51
C LEU A 105 -4.59 -9.51 7.00
N PRO A 106 -3.99 -10.65 7.41
CA PRO A 106 -4.31 -11.33 8.66
C PRO A 106 -3.89 -10.60 9.94
N ARG A 107 -3.15 -9.50 9.82
CA ARG A 107 -2.67 -8.67 10.95
C ARG A 107 -3.17 -7.23 10.88
N LEU A 108 -4.04 -6.93 9.92
CA LEU A 108 -4.54 -5.59 9.68
C LEU A 108 -5.54 -5.20 10.76
N PHE A 109 -5.30 -4.07 11.42
CA PHE A 109 -6.24 -3.51 12.40
C PHE A 109 -6.66 -2.07 12.07
N ASP A 110 -5.98 -1.43 11.13
CA ASP A 110 -6.28 -0.07 10.67
C ASP A 110 -6.37 -0.07 9.14
N LEU A 111 -7.57 0.19 8.62
CA LEU A 111 -7.86 0.19 7.20
C LEU A 111 -8.61 1.48 6.84
N ASN A 112 -8.02 2.29 5.97
CA ASN A 112 -8.66 3.48 5.42
C ASN A 112 -8.76 3.41 3.89
N LEU A 113 -9.98 3.22 3.40
CA LEU A 113 -10.34 3.18 1.99
C LEU A 113 -11.26 4.35 1.59
N SER A 114 -11.24 5.44 2.36
CA SER A 114 -12.12 6.58 2.13
C SER A 114 -11.84 7.23 0.77
N PHE A 115 -12.87 7.51 -0.03
CA PHE A 115 -12.72 8.18 -1.34
C PHE A 115 -11.73 7.50 -2.29
N SER A 116 -11.67 6.16 -2.30
CA SER A 116 -10.68 5.42 -3.09
C SER A 116 -11.28 4.50 -4.16
N GLY A 117 -12.60 4.50 -4.34
CA GLY A 117 -13.32 3.74 -5.37
C GLY A 117 -13.65 2.30 -5.01
N PHE A 118 -13.13 1.77 -3.90
CA PHE A 118 -13.35 0.39 -3.48
C PHE A 118 -14.84 0.04 -3.34
N SER A 119 -15.15 -1.23 -3.63
CA SER A 119 -16.49 -1.80 -3.54
C SER A 119 -16.43 -3.22 -3.00
N GLY A 120 -17.58 -3.88 -2.89
CA GLY A 120 -17.65 -5.25 -2.38
C GLY A 120 -17.71 -5.34 -0.86
N GLN A 121 -17.49 -6.55 -0.33
CA GLN A 121 -17.55 -6.83 1.10
C GLN A 121 -16.16 -6.73 1.73
N ILE A 122 -16.11 -6.20 2.95
CA ILE A 122 -14.91 -6.31 3.79
C ILE A 122 -14.85 -7.78 4.27
N PRO A 123 -13.73 -8.51 4.03
CA PRO A 123 -13.54 -9.84 4.56
C PRO A 123 -13.72 -9.87 6.08
N ALA A 124 -14.46 -10.86 6.59
CA ALA A 124 -14.75 -10.97 8.02
C ALA A 124 -13.47 -11.07 8.87
N GLU A 125 -12.40 -11.60 8.29
CA GLU A 125 -11.09 -11.76 8.90
C GLU A 125 -10.40 -10.43 9.23
N ILE A 126 -10.84 -9.30 8.67
CA ILE A 126 -10.35 -7.95 9.02
C ILE A 126 -11.14 -7.36 10.20
N LEU A 127 -12.32 -7.91 10.50
CA LEU A 127 -13.24 -7.40 11.53
C LEU A 127 -13.09 -8.12 12.89
N GLU A 128 -12.22 -9.13 12.97
CA GLU A 128 -11.92 -9.92 14.18
C GLU A 128 -10.61 -9.45 14.85
#